data_AF-A0A7K5DCU4-F1
#
_entry.id   AF-A0A7K5DCU4-F1
#
_cell.length_a   1.000
_cell.length_b   1.000
_cell.length_c   1.000
_cell.angle_alpha   90.00
_cell.angle_beta   90.00
_cell.angle_gamma   90.00
#
_symmetry.space_group_name_H-M   'P 1'
#
loop_
_entity.id
_entity.type
_entity.pdbx_description
1 polymer ?
#
loop_
_entity_poly.entity_id
_entity_poly.type
_entity_poly.pdbx_seq_one_letter_code
_entity_poly.pdbx_strand_id
1 'polypeptide(L)'
;LQEVERFQKSLLDQQEERIHLLEMERRRLHNDIQELKGNIRVFCRVRPVLPEESERQRGLQHLHFSPQDPKTLVLTRPDESHVGWERRPELRYDFSFDHVFPPGASQEEVFQEIQLLVQVPPQIHPPS
;
A
#
# COMPACT_ATOMS: atom_id res chain seq x y z
N LEU A 1 16.46 -10.46 51.67
CA LEU A 1 15.94 -9.24 51.00
C LEU A 1 16.88 -8.78 49.89
N GLN A 2 18.13 -8.38 50.18
CA GLN A 2 19.11 -7.98 49.14
C GLN A 2 19.41 -9.03 48.06
N GLU A 3 19.51 -10.31 48.41
CA GLU A 3 19.74 -11.37 47.40
C GLU A 3 18.53 -11.57 46.47
N VAL A 4 17.32 -11.42 47.01
CA VAL A 4 16.08 -11.47 46.22
C VAL A 4 16.00 -10.28 45.27
N GLU A 5 16.35 -9.08 45.74
CA GLU A 5 16.40 -7.87 44.90
C GLU A 5 17.46 -7.99 43.78
N ARG A 6 18.64 -8.55 44.08
CA ARG A 6 19.68 -8.78 43.06
C ARG A 6 19.23 -9.79 42.01
N PHE A 7 18.57 -10.86 42.43
CA PHE A 7 18.03 -11.86 41.50
C PHE A 7 16.92 -11.28 40.62
N GLN A 8 16.00 -10.50 41.19
CA GLN A 8 14.96 -9.79 40.44
C GLN A 8 15.56 -8.81 39.43
N LYS A 9 16.57 -8.03 39.82
CA LYS A 9 17.26 -7.11 38.91
C LYS A 9 17.92 -7.85 37.75
N SER A 10 18.65 -8.94 38.02
CA SER A 10 19.28 -9.75 36.97
C SER A 10 18.27 -10.36 36.00
N LEU A 11 17.08 -10.75 36.48
CA LEU A 11 16.01 -11.25 35.61
C LEU A 11 15.41 -10.15 34.75
N LEU A 12 15.22 -8.95 35.29
CA LEU A 12 14.76 -7.78 34.51
C LEU A 12 15.76 -7.43 33.41
N ASP A 13 17.05 -7.35 33.75
CA ASP A 13 18.11 -7.07 32.78
C ASP A 13 18.12 -8.11 31.64
N GLN A 14 17.96 -9.40 31.95
CA GLN A 14 17.83 -10.46 30.94
C GLN A 14 16.57 -10.32 30.07
N GLN A 15 15.44 -9.94 30.66
CA GLN A 15 14.20 -9.72 29.91
C GLN A 15 14.30 -8.51 28.99
N GLU A 16 14.91 -7.42 29.45
CA GLU A 16 15.18 -6.22 28.65
C GLU A 16 16.10 -6.54 27.47
N GLU A 17 17.20 -7.26 27.69
CA GLU A 17 18.10 -7.70 26.62
C GLU A 17 17.37 -8.57 25.60
N ARG A 18 16.54 -9.51 26.07
CA ARG A 18 15.74 -10.37 25.19
C ARG A 18 14.74 -9.55 24.36
N ILE A 19 14.04 -8.59 24.95
CA ILE A 19 13.11 -7.71 24.23
C ILE A 19 13.85 -6.89 23.19
N HIS A 20 15.02 -6.35 23.54
CA HIS A 20 15.84 -5.57 22.62
C HIS A 20 16.28 -6.39 21.40
N LEU A 21 16.77 -7.61 21.61
CA LEU A 21 17.17 -8.51 20.51
C LEU A 21 16.00 -8.89 19.60
N LEU A 22 14.83 -9.17 20.18
CA LEU A 22 13.62 -9.46 19.41
C LEU A 22 13.14 -8.26 18.60
N GLU A 23 13.21 -7.05 19.15
CA GLU A 23 12.85 -5.83 18.43
C GLU A 23 13.83 -5.52 17.29
N MET A 24 15.13 -5.77 17.49
CA MET A 24 16.13 -5.67 16.42
C MET A 24 15.81 -6.63 15.27
N GLU A 25 15.52 -7.89 15.57
CA GLU A 25 15.20 -8.88 14.54
C GLU A 25 13.88 -8.54 13.83
N ARG A 26 12.87 -8.07 14.57
CA ARG A 26 11.61 -7.58 13.99
C ARG A 26 11.87 -6.45 12.99
N ARG A 27 12.73 -5.48 13.33
CA ARG A 27 13.09 -4.37 12.44
C ARG A 27 13.86 -4.85 11.21
N ARG A 28 14.81 -5.78 11.39
CA ARG A 28 15.58 -6.36 10.29
C ARG A 28 14.66 -7.05 9.28
N LEU A 29 13.81 -7.96 9.76
CA LEU A 29 12.84 -8.68 8.93
C LEU A 29 11.83 -7.73 8.28
N HIS A 30 11.39 -6.70 9.01
CA HIS A 30 10.52 -5.68 8.45
C HIS A 30 11.20 -4.97 7.27
N ASN A 31 12.45 -4.53 7.42
CA ASN A 31 13.19 -3.88 6.34
C ASN A 31 13.40 -4.82 5.14
N ASP A 32 13.76 -6.09 5.38
CA ASP A 32 13.90 -7.09 4.32
C ASP A 32 12.60 -7.23 3.51
N ILE A 33 11.45 -7.30 4.19
CA ILE A 33 10.12 -7.35 3.55
C ILE A 33 9.85 -6.08 2.72
N GLN A 34 10.20 -4.90 3.24
CA GLN A 34 9.99 -3.62 2.56
C GLN A 34 10.83 -3.51 1.29
N GLU A 35 12.10 -3.93 1.36
CA GLU A 35 13.03 -3.92 0.23
C GLU A 35 12.57 -4.90 -0.85
N LEU A 36 12.13 -6.12 -0.46
CA LEU A 36 11.55 -7.11 -1.38
C LEU A 36 10.27 -6.62 -2.04
N LYS A 37 9.43 -5.86 -1.31
CA LYS A 37 8.23 -5.22 -1.89
C LYS A 37 8.57 -4.04 -2.81
N GLY A 38 9.78 -3.49 -2.71
CA GLY A 38 10.21 -2.30 -3.42
C GLY A 38 10.14 -1.04 -2.56
N ASN A 39 11.23 -0.25 -2.67
CA ASN A 39 11.42 1.00 -1.93
C ASN A 39 10.50 2.13 -2.43
N ILE A 40 10.15 2.12 -3.70
CA ILE A 40 9.19 3.05 -4.31
C ILE A 40 7.96 2.25 -4.68
N ARG A 41 6.78 2.72 -4.25
CA ARG A 41 5.50 2.10 -4.57
C ARG A 41 4.51 3.13 -5.11
N VAL A 42 3.76 2.74 -6.12
CA VAL A 42 2.72 3.53 -6.77
C VAL A 42 1.39 2.79 -6.61
N PHE A 43 0.51 3.39 -5.83
CA PHE A 43 -0.84 2.90 -5.61
C PHE A 43 -1.84 3.74 -6.39
N CYS A 44 -2.81 3.09 -7.03
CA CYS A 44 -3.94 3.77 -7.65
C CYS A 44 -5.17 3.61 -6.75
N ARG A 45 -5.85 4.71 -6.43
CA ARG A 45 -7.15 4.66 -5.74
C ARG A 45 -8.19 5.45 -6.51
N VAL A 46 -9.22 4.75 -6.98
CA VAL A 46 -10.32 5.39 -7.68
C VAL A 46 -11.36 5.83 -6.65
N ARG A 47 -11.71 7.12 -6.65
CA ARG A 47 -12.71 7.67 -5.73
C ARG A 47 -14.13 7.24 -6.17
N PRO A 48 -15.01 6.84 -5.23
CA PRO A 48 -16.43 6.66 -5.54
C PRO A 48 -17.11 7.94 -6.00
N VAL A 49 -18.03 7.78 -6.95
CA VAL A 49 -18.84 8.85 -7.54
C VAL A 49 -19.83 9.37 -6.50
N LEU A 50 -19.90 10.69 -6.34
CA LEU A 50 -20.88 11.30 -5.44
C LEU A 50 -22.25 11.40 -6.14
N PRO A 51 -23.35 11.45 -5.37
CA PRO A 51 -24.70 11.59 -5.93
C PRO A 51 -24.84 12.79 -6.87
N GLU A 52 -24.23 13.92 -6.50
CA GLU A 52 -24.24 15.19 -7.26
C GLU A 52 -23.48 15.10 -8.59
N GLU A 53 -22.57 14.14 -8.71
CA GLU A 53 -21.73 13.92 -9.91
C GLU A 53 -22.35 12.88 -10.86
N SER A 54 -23.37 12.15 -10.41
CA SER A 54 -23.94 11.01 -11.13
C SER A 54 -24.58 11.41 -12.46
N GLU A 55 -25.15 12.62 -12.56
CA GLU A 55 -25.70 13.12 -13.83
C GLU A 55 -24.62 13.48 -14.86
N ARG A 56 -23.40 13.79 -14.40
CA ARG A 56 -22.28 14.21 -15.26
C ARG A 56 -21.34 13.08 -15.62
N GLN A 57 -21.32 11.99 -14.85
CA GLN A 57 -20.34 10.92 -15.00
C GLN A 57 -20.93 9.66 -15.65
N ARG A 58 -20.74 9.54 -16.97
CA ARG A 58 -20.64 8.24 -17.65
C ARG A 58 -19.27 7.56 -17.42
N GLY A 59 -18.33 8.25 -16.77
CA GLY A 59 -16.89 7.97 -16.78
C GLY A 59 -16.39 6.74 -16.02
N LEU A 60 -17.19 6.13 -15.13
CA LEU A 60 -16.80 4.85 -14.50
C LEU A 60 -16.93 3.66 -15.46
N GLN A 61 -17.81 3.72 -16.47
CA GLN A 61 -18.01 2.62 -17.43
C GLN A 61 -16.74 2.31 -18.25
N HIS A 62 -15.85 3.30 -18.31
CA HIS A 62 -14.59 3.25 -19.03
C HIS A 62 -13.45 2.64 -18.22
N LEU A 63 -13.62 2.43 -16.90
CA LEU A 63 -12.60 1.85 -16.04
C LEU A 63 -12.92 0.37 -15.78
N HIS A 64 -11.98 -0.51 -16.09
CA HIS A 64 -12.08 -1.93 -15.80
C HIS A 64 -11.01 -2.34 -14.79
N PHE A 65 -11.48 -3.01 -13.74
CA PHE A 65 -10.66 -3.55 -12.66
C PHE A 65 -10.61 -5.07 -12.82
N SER A 66 -9.43 -5.68 -12.71
CA SER A 66 -9.31 -7.14 -12.73
C SER A 66 -9.52 -7.70 -11.33
N PRO A 67 -10.52 -8.58 -11.10
CA PRO A 67 -10.71 -9.22 -9.79
C PRO A 67 -9.58 -10.19 -9.42
N GLN A 68 -8.86 -10.69 -10.43
CA GLN A 68 -7.78 -11.68 -10.26
C GLN A 68 -6.41 -11.03 -10.13
N ASP A 69 -6.30 -9.77 -10.56
CA ASP A 69 -5.05 -9.02 -10.55
C ASP A 69 -5.30 -7.60 -10.05
N PRO A 70 -5.12 -7.34 -8.74
CA PRO A 70 -5.35 -6.03 -8.16
C PRO A 70 -4.28 -5.00 -8.55
N LYS A 71 -3.38 -5.31 -9.49
CA LYS A 71 -2.33 -4.40 -9.96
C LYS A 71 -2.67 -3.71 -11.27
N THR A 72 -3.74 -4.13 -11.94
CA THR A 72 -4.08 -3.64 -13.28
C THR A 72 -5.32 -2.76 -13.28
N LEU A 73 -5.25 -1.69 -14.07
CA LEU A 73 -6.36 -0.81 -14.38
C LEU A 73 -6.41 -0.59 -15.88
N VAL A 74 -7.55 -0.85 -16.49
CA VAL A 74 -7.75 -0.59 -17.93
C VAL A 74 -8.71 0.58 -18.09
N LEU A 75 -8.32 1.58 -18.87
CA LEU A 75 -9.16 2.69 -19.26
C LEU A 75 -9.50 2.58 -20.75
N THR A 76 -10.80 2.59 -21.05
CA THR A 76 -11.32 2.47 -22.39
C THR A 76 -12.06 3.76 -22.77
N ARG A 77 -11.72 4.40 -23.89
CA ARG A 77 -12.37 5.64 -24.35
C ARG A 77 -12.92 5.48 -25.76
N PRO A 78 -14.19 5.88 -26.01
CA PRO A 78 -14.68 6.02 -27.38
C PRO A 78 -13.88 7.12 -28.09
N ASP A 79 -13.52 6.88 -29.35
CA ASP A 79 -12.81 7.84 -30.19
C ASP A 79 -13.75 8.99 -30.57
N GLU A 80 -13.38 10.24 -30.26
CA GLU A 80 -14.14 11.46 -30.58
C GLU A 80 -13.69 12.10 -31.92
N SER A 81 -12.89 11.41 -32.73
CA SER A 81 -12.39 11.99 -33.98
C SER A 81 -13.51 12.25 -35.01
N HIS A 82 -13.82 13.54 -35.20
CA HIS A 82 -14.77 14.07 -36.20
C HIS A 82 -14.27 13.99 -37.66
N VAL A 83 -13.39 13.04 -38.00
CA VAL A 83 -12.76 12.98 -39.32
C VAL A 83 -12.98 11.60 -39.95
N GLY A 84 -14.00 11.55 -40.82
CA GLY A 84 -14.06 10.62 -41.95
C GLY A 84 -14.14 9.12 -41.65
N TRP A 85 -15.37 8.59 -41.65
CA TRP A 85 -15.78 7.35 -42.36
C TRP A 85 -14.99 6.04 -42.15
N GLU A 86 -14.33 5.83 -41.01
CA GLU A 86 -13.89 4.49 -40.62
C GLU A 86 -14.00 4.32 -39.10
N ARG A 87 -14.85 3.38 -38.64
CA ARG A 87 -14.99 3.08 -37.20
C ARG A 87 -13.69 2.50 -36.68
N ARG A 88 -12.83 3.34 -36.10
CA ARG A 88 -11.61 2.88 -35.43
C ARG A 88 -11.95 2.17 -34.12
N PRO A 89 -11.16 1.16 -33.71
CA PRO A 89 -11.38 0.46 -32.45
C PRO A 89 -11.22 1.43 -31.27
N GLU A 90 -12.00 1.17 -30.22
CA GLU A 90 -12.00 1.91 -28.96
C GLU A 90 -10.58 2.07 -28.38
N LEU A 91 -10.23 3.27 -27.90
CA LEU A 91 -8.89 3.53 -27.36
C LEU A 91 -8.76 2.85 -25.99
N ARG A 92 -7.83 1.90 -25.88
CA ARG A 92 -7.55 1.14 -24.67
C ARG A 92 -6.19 1.52 -24.08
N TYR A 93 -6.18 1.84 -22.79
CA TYR A 93 -4.99 2.16 -22.01
C TYR A 93 -4.86 1.19 -20.84
N ASP A 94 -3.80 0.38 -20.85
CA ASP A 94 -3.49 -0.54 -19.76
C ASP A 94 -2.47 0.11 -18.80
N PHE A 95 -2.79 0.14 -17.51
CA PHE A 95 -1.92 0.66 -16.46
C PHE A 95 -1.61 -0.43 -15.43
N SER A 96 -0.37 -0.41 -14.92
CA SER A 96 0.11 -1.33 -13.89
C SER A 96 0.63 -0.56 -12.68
N PHE A 97 0.25 -1.02 -11.49
CA PHE A 97 0.53 -0.41 -10.19
C PHE A 97 0.95 -1.47 -9.17
N ASP A 98 1.39 -1.06 -7.99
CA ASP A 98 1.60 -1.99 -6.86
C ASP A 98 0.28 -2.51 -6.30
N HIS A 99 -0.75 -1.67 -6.33
CA HIS A 99 -2.14 -2.03 -6.04
C HIS A 99 -3.10 -0.97 -6.63
N VAL A 100 -4.29 -1.42 -7.04
CA VAL A 100 -5.39 -0.63 -7.57
C VAL A 100 -6.62 -0.84 -6.69
N PHE A 101 -6.99 0.20 -5.95
CA PHE A 101 -8.17 0.22 -5.11
C PHE A 101 -9.39 0.70 -5.92
N PRO A 102 -10.42 -0.13 -6.11
CA PRO A 102 -11.64 0.27 -6.81
C PRO A 102 -12.44 1.28 -6.01
N PRO A 103 -13.47 1.92 -6.60
CA PRO A 103 -14.35 2.88 -5.93
C PRO A 103 -14.95 2.39 -4.59
N GLY A 104 -15.20 1.09 -4.47
CA GLY A 104 -15.76 0.48 -3.26
C GLY A 104 -14.75 0.22 -2.14
N ALA A 105 -13.45 0.44 -2.37
CA ALA A 105 -12.42 0.16 -1.38
C ALA A 105 -12.52 1.10 -0.18
N SER A 106 -12.58 0.49 1.01
CA SER A 106 -12.63 1.16 2.29
C SER A 106 -11.28 1.79 2.66
N GLN A 107 -11.30 2.73 3.62
CA GLN A 107 -10.06 3.27 4.18
C GLN A 107 -9.25 2.21 4.93
N GLU A 108 -9.92 1.25 5.55
CA GLU A 108 -9.26 0.16 6.27
C GLU A 108 -8.44 -0.71 5.29
N GLU A 109 -9.04 -1.13 4.17
CA GLU A 109 -8.33 -1.91 3.14
C GLU A 109 -7.11 -1.17 2.58
N VAL A 110 -7.26 0.14 2.32
CA VAL A 110 -6.15 0.99 1.87
C VAL A 110 -5.06 1.08 2.94
N PHE A 111 -5.44 1.27 4.21
CA PHE A 111 -4.49 1.35 5.31
C PHE A 111 -3.76 0.03 5.52
N GLN A 112 -4.44 -1.11 5.43
CA GLN A 112 -3.81 -2.42 5.61
C GLN A 112 -2.67 -2.67 4.62
N GLU A 113 -2.77 -2.17 3.38
CA GLU A 113 -1.69 -2.30 2.40
C GLU A 113 -0.52 -1.32 2.67
N ILE A 114 -0.81 -0.14 3.21
CA ILE A 114 0.16 0.95 3.39
C ILE A 114 0.80 0.95 4.78
N GLN A 115 0.18 0.33 5.79
CA GLN A 115 0.56 0.43 7.21
C GLN A 115 2.03 0.11 7.47
N LEU A 116 2.60 -0.82 6.70
CA LEU A 116 3.99 -1.24 6.88
C LEU A 116 4.95 -0.08 6.58
N LEU A 117 4.62 0.83 5.65
CA LEU A 117 5.45 2.00 5.34
C LEU A 117 5.56 3.00 6.50
N VAL A 118 4.58 3.00 7.42
CA VAL A 118 4.49 3.95 8.53
C VAL A 118 5.35 3.54 9.74
N GLN A 119 5.81 2.28 9.79
CA GLN A 119 6.49 1.69 10.96
C GLN A 119 8.02 1.89 11.02
N VAL A 120 8.61 2.67 10.10
CA VAL A 120 10.08 2.88 10.06
C VAL A 120 10.44 4.21 10.75
N PRO A 121 10.77 4.23 12.06
CA PRO A 121 11.46 5.39 12.61
C PRO A 121 12.86 5.51 11.97
N PRO A 122 13.34 6.74 11.72
CA PRO A 122 14.63 6.96 11.08
C PRO A 122 15.78 6.32 11.88
N GLN A 123 16.73 5.74 11.14
CA GLN A 123 17.95 5.13 11.64
C GLN A 123 18.78 6.17 12.43
N ILE A 124 18.58 6.27 13.75
CA ILE A 124 19.58 6.90 14.61
C ILE A 124 20.63 5.82 14.89
N HIS A 125 21.60 5.69 13.99
CA HIS A 125 22.82 4.98 14.30
C HIS A 125 23.46 5.65 15.53
N PRO A 126 23.75 4.93 16.62
CA PRO A 126 24.54 5.51 17.70
C PRO A 126 25.93 5.88 17.14
N PRO A 127 26.49 7.04 17.52
CA PRO A 127 27.83 7.43 17.06
C PRO A 127 28.87 6.42 17.56
N SER A 128 29.77 6.04 16.64
CA SER A 128 30.94 5.19 16.87
C SER A 128 31.88 5.70 17.95
#